data_AF-K9G9V2-F1
#
_entry.id   AF-K9G9V2-F1
#
_cell.length_a   1.000
_cell.length_b   1.000
_cell.length_c   1.000
_cell.angle_alpha   90.00
_cell.angle_beta   90.00
_cell.angle_gamma   90.00
#
_symmetry.space_group_name_H-M   'P 1'
#
loop_
_entity.id
_entity.type
_entity.pdbx_description
1 polymer ?
#
loop_
_entity_poly.entity_id
_entity_poly.type
_entity_poly.pdbx_seq_one_letter_code
_entity_poly.pdbx_strand_id
1 'polypeptide(L)'
;MDDKLELAVFTHPALSNNNNTTYDRLEILGDAYIELIATKLVWEKFPGLPAGRISQIREILVKNETLAGFAERFGLDSRVSVPPNYNAPSKRWTKTKGDVFEAYIAAVILSDPVCGYEAVEHWLAGLWVPILKNLGHQKGELRSKEALAKKIMGKNVKLEYIEERPSIQQKGGTQTFFVALYLTGWGWDKRFLGSGQGLSKAAAGDEAAKKALLNTPLILEIVSAKESWEPSS
;
A
#
# COMPACT_ATOMS: atom_id res chain seq x y z
N MET A 1 27.86 11.82 -10.36
CA MET A 1 27.58 12.36 -9.02
C MET A 1 28.82 13.12 -8.58
N ASP A 2 28.67 14.27 -7.92
CA ASP A 2 29.82 14.98 -7.32
C ASP A 2 30.44 14.12 -6.20
N ASP A 3 31.77 13.99 -6.18
CA ASP A 3 32.52 13.23 -5.17
C ASP A 3 32.16 13.62 -3.73
N LYS A 4 31.86 14.91 -3.49
CA LYS A 4 31.44 15.40 -2.16
C LYS A 4 30.07 14.88 -1.76
N LEU A 5 29.13 14.90 -2.71
CA LEU A 5 27.79 14.37 -2.48
C LEU A 5 27.85 12.86 -2.28
N GLU A 6 28.64 12.17 -3.08
CA GLU A 6 28.83 10.71 -2.96
C GLU A 6 29.40 10.35 -1.59
N LEU A 7 30.47 11.03 -1.15
CA LEU A 7 31.02 10.83 0.19
C LEU A 7 29.97 11.06 1.30
N ALA A 8 29.19 12.14 1.18
CA ALA A 8 28.18 12.47 2.19
C ALA A 8 27.09 11.40 2.29
N VAL A 9 26.56 10.90 1.16
CA VAL A 9 25.52 9.85 1.13
C VAL A 9 25.94 8.59 1.88
N PHE A 10 27.21 8.22 1.80
CA PHE A 10 27.71 6.97 2.37
C PHE A 10 28.41 7.14 3.72
N THR A 11 28.27 8.29 4.39
CA THR A 11 28.89 8.52 5.69
C THR A 11 27.83 8.68 6.77
N HIS A 12 27.79 7.76 7.74
CA HIS A 12 26.82 7.80 8.82
C HIS A 12 27.05 9.03 9.73
N PRO A 13 25.98 9.71 10.22
CA PRO A 13 26.04 10.85 11.15
C PRO A 13 26.91 10.66 12.39
N ALA A 14 27.17 9.40 12.77
CA ALA A 14 27.93 9.09 13.97
C ALA A 14 29.45 9.14 13.75
N LEU A 15 29.91 9.29 12.50
CA LEU A 15 31.33 9.36 12.14
C LEU A 15 31.87 10.80 12.05
N SER A 16 30.99 11.79 11.89
CA SER A 16 31.40 13.18 11.70
C SER A 16 30.34 14.12 12.27
N ASN A 17 30.79 15.16 12.98
CA ASN A 17 29.91 16.25 13.45
C ASN A 17 29.66 17.31 12.36
N ASN A 18 30.28 17.15 11.18
CA ASN A 18 30.08 18.06 10.05
C ASN A 18 28.95 17.53 9.16
N ASN A 19 27.77 18.12 9.30
CA ASN A 19 26.55 17.73 8.57
C ASN A 19 26.65 17.84 7.03
N ASN A 20 27.70 18.45 6.49
CA ASN A 20 27.95 18.49 5.03
C ASN A 20 28.73 17.26 4.54
N THR A 21 29.18 16.40 5.46
CA THR A 21 29.96 15.19 5.17
C THR A 21 29.21 13.92 5.56
N THR A 22 27.97 14.04 6.00
CA THR A 22 27.10 12.94 6.44
C THR A 22 25.79 12.98 5.65
N TYR A 23 25.05 11.88 5.65
CA TYR A 23 23.85 11.76 4.82
C TYR A 23 22.65 12.55 5.36
N ASP A 24 22.66 13.01 6.61
CA ASP A 24 21.49 13.49 7.37
C ASP A 24 20.73 14.63 6.69
N ARG A 25 21.45 15.58 6.07
CA ARG A 25 20.82 16.68 5.33
C ARG A 25 20.22 16.21 4.01
N LEU A 26 20.88 15.24 3.38
CA LEU A 26 20.44 14.64 2.13
C LEU A 26 19.25 13.70 2.37
N GLU A 27 19.23 12.97 3.48
CA GLU A 27 18.10 12.14 3.96
C GLU A 27 16.82 12.99 3.99
N ILE A 28 16.86 14.13 4.70
CA ILE A 28 15.69 15.03 4.83
C ILE A 28 15.21 15.53 3.47
N LEU A 29 16.13 15.92 2.58
CA LEU A 29 15.75 16.40 1.24
C LEU A 29 15.23 15.25 0.36
N GLY A 30 15.83 14.08 0.51
CA GLY A 30 15.51 12.87 -0.24
C GLY A 30 14.13 12.34 0.09
N ASP A 31 13.79 12.28 1.37
CA ASP A 31 12.45 11.94 1.87
C ASP A 31 11.39 12.85 1.24
N ALA A 32 11.61 14.17 1.24
CA ALA A 32 10.68 15.12 0.62
C ALA A 32 10.47 14.85 -0.89
N TYR A 33 11.54 14.55 -1.63
CA TYR A 33 11.43 14.17 -3.05
C TYR A 33 10.70 12.84 -3.23
N ILE A 34 11.04 11.83 -2.43
CA ILE A 34 10.42 10.50 -2.49
C ILE A 34 8.92 10.59 -2.19
N GLU A 35 8.52 11.34 -1.16
CA GLU A 35 7.13 11.57 -0.79
C GLU A 35 6.35 12.27 -1.91
N LEU A 36 6.94 13.29 -2.54
CA LEU A 36 6.34 13.99 -3.69
C LEU A 36 6.13 13.04 -4.88
N ILE A 37 7.19 12.34 -5.30
CA ILE A 37 7.18 11.46 -6.47
C ILE A 37 6.21 10.29 -6.23
N ALA A 38 6.24 9.68 -5.04
CA ALA A 38 5.31 8.62 -4.67
C ALA A 38 3.85 9.10 -4.69
N THR A 39 3.59 10.28 -4.12
CA THR A 39 2.24 10.88 -4.12
C THR A 39 1.75 11.12 -5.54
N LYS A 40 2.58 11.75 -6.38
CA LYS A 40 2.26 12.05 -7.78
C LYS A 40 1.96 10.77 -8.56
N LEU A 41 2.80 9.75 -8.43
CA LEU A 41 2.60 8.46 -9.09
C LEU A 41 1.26 7.81 -8.70
N VAL A 42 0.92 7.79 -7.41
CA VAL A 42 -0.34 7.20 -6.93
C VAL A 42 -1.54 8.01 -7.40
N TRP A 43 -1.45 9.35 -7.35
CA TRP A 43 -2.49 10.27 -7.80
C TRP A 43 -2.81 10.07 -9.29
N GLU A 44 -1.79 10.06 -10.15
CA GLU A 44 -1.94 9.94 -11.60
C GLU A 44 -2.43 8.55 -12.01
N LYS A 45 -1.91 7.49 -11.37
CA LYS A 45 -2.25 6.11 -11.71
C LYS A 45 -3.62 5.67 -11.22
N PHE A 46 -4.18 6.37 -10.23
CA PHE A 46 -5.45 6.01 -9.59
C PHE A 46 -6.34 7.24 -9.29
N PRO A 47 -6.82 7.95 -10.33
CA PRO A 47 -7.52 9.24 -10.17
C PRO A 47 -8.83 9.17 -9.38
N GLY A 48 -9.42 7.97 -9.23
CA GLY A 48 -10.66 7.77 -8.47
C GLY A 48 -10.47 7.32 -7.01
N LEU A 49 -9.24 7.30 -6.48
CA LEU A 49 -9.01 6.88 -5.10
C LEU A 49 -9.34 7.97 -4.08
N PRO A 50 -9.99 7.63 -2.95
CA PRO A 50 -10.12 8.56 -1.82
C PRO A 50 -8.76 8.95 -1.24
N ALA A 51 -8.64 10.17 -0.69
CA ALA A 51 -7.39 10.71 -0.12
C ALA A 51 -6.73 9.76 0.89
N GLY A 52 -7.49 9.17 1.82
CA GLY A 52 -6.95 8.21 2.80
C GLY A 52 -6.33 6.97 2.15
N ARG A 53 -6.85 6.54 0.99
CA ARG A 53 -6.29 5.40 0.24
C ARG A 53 -5.01 5.78 -0.51
N ILE A 54 -4.94 7.00 -1.02
CA ILE A 54 -3.71 7.54 -1.61
C ILE A 54 -2.61 7.55 -0.55
N SER A 55 -2.90 8.08 0.64
CA SER A 55 -1.97 8.12 1.77
C SER A 55 -1.49 6.72 2.18
N GLN A 56 -2.39 5.74 2.30
CA GLN A 56 -2.02 4.36 2.63
C GLN A 56 -1.11 3.70 1.59
N ILE A 57 -1.35 3.94 0.30
CA ILE A 57 -0.51 3.37 -0.75
C ILE A 57 0.85 4.05 -0.72
N ARG A 58 0.88 5.38 -0.61
CA ARG A 58 2.11 6.16 -0.48
C ARG A 58 2.98 5.65 0.67
N GLU A 59 2.41 5.47 1.86
CA GLU A 59 3.11 4.93 3.04
C GLU A 59 3.77 3.57 2.75
N ILE A 60 3.11 2.68 2.00
CA ILE A 60 3.71 1.39 1.60
C ILE A 60 4.92 1.59 0.67
N LEU A 61 4.88 2.59 -0.21
CA LEU A 61 5.95 2.88 -1.16
C LEU A 61 7.18 3.50 -0.49
N VAL A 62 6.96 4.35 0.51
CA VAL A 62 8.01 5.19 1.13
C VAL A 62 8.48 4.70 2.50
N LYS A 63 7.83 3.70 3.11
CA LYS A 63 8.28 3.16 4.40
C LYS A 63 9.71 2.60 4.32
N ASN A 64 10.41 2.69 5.46
CA ASN A 64 11.80 2.24 5.62
C ASN A 64 12.05 0.82 5.12
N GLU A 65 11.14 -0.14 5.32
CA GLU A 65 11.37 -1.50 4.83
C GLU A 65 11.42 -1.58 3.30
N THR A 66 10.61 -0.77 2.62
CA THR A 66 10.58 -0.72 1.15
C THR A 66 11.86 -0.06 0.63
N LEU A 67 12.24 1.09 1.20
CA LEU A 67 13.43 1.83 0.80
C LEU A 67 14.72 1.06 1.13
N ALA A 68 14.78 0.40 2.29
CA ALA A 68 15.90 -0.47 2.66
C ALA A 68 16.07 -1.63 1.67
N GLY A 69 14.96 -2.24 1.24
CA GLY A 69 15.00 -3.29 0.21
C GLY A 69 15.56 -2.79 -1.12
N PHE A 70 15.32 -1.52 -1.49
CA PHE A 70 15.97 -0.92 -2.64
C PHE A 70 17.45 -0.65 -2.40
N ALA A 71 17.83 -0.12 -1.23
CA ALA A 71 19.23 0.09 -0.87
C ALA A 71 20.04 -1.22 -0.98
N GLU A 72 19.52 -2.32 -0.46
CA GLU A 72 20.12 -3.66 -0.57
C GLU A 72 20.22 -4.12 -2.03
N ARG A 73 19.11 -4.00 -2.77
CA ARG A 73 19.05 -4.43 -4.18
C ARG A 73 20.11 -3.74 -5.05
N PHE A 74 20.42 -2.48 -4.75
CA PHE A 74 21.42 -1.69 -5.48
C PHE A 74 22.79 -1.67 -4.78
N GLY A 75 22.97 -2.43 -3.70
CA GLY A 75 24.23 -2.52 -2.95
C GLY A 75 24.65 -1.22 -2.27
N LEU A 76 23.74 -0.27 -2.07
CA LEU A 76 24.02 1.01 -1.42
C LEU A 76 24.36 0.82 0.06
N ASP A 77 23.72 -0.15 0.71
CA ASP A 77 23.93 -0.46 2.13
C ASP A 77 25.36 -0.94 2.43
N SER A 78 25.97 -1.68 1.50
CA SER A 78 27.34 -2.18 1.61
C SER A 78 28.41 -1.08 1.54
N ARG A 79 28.04 0.11 1.05
CA ARG A 79 28.94 1.25 0.87
C ARG A 79 28.97 2.18 2.07
N VAL A 80 28.02 2.03 2.99
CA VAL A 80 27.85 2.92 4.14
C VAL A 80 29.00 2.73 5.11
N SER A 81 29.76 3.80 5.33
CA SER A 81 30.72 3.89 6.42
C SER A 81 29.96 4.11 7.72
N VAL A 82 30.14 3.18 8.65
CA VAL A 82 29.57 3.21 10.00
C VAL A 82 30.69 3.14 11.05
N PRO A 83 30.45 3.55 12.30
CA PRO A 83 31.43 3.40 13.38
C PRO A 83 31.95 1.96 13.55
N PRO A 84 33.20 1.74 13.98
CA PRO A 84 33.80 0.40 14.10
C PRO A 84 33.00 -0.59 14.96
N ASN A 85 32.25 -0.08 15.95
CA ASN A 85 31.41 -0.87 16.85
C ASN A 85 29.92 -0.71 16.56
N TYR A 86 29.55 -0.44 15.29
CA TYR A 86 28.16 -0.26 14.88
C TYR A 86 27.42 -1.61 14.83
N ASN A 87 27.06 -2.12 16.01
CA ASN A 87 26.24 -3.31 16.15
C ASN A 87 24.76 -2.90 16.23
N ALA A 88 24.20 -2.53 15.08
CA ALA A 88 22.82 -2.10 15.00
C ALA A 88 21.87 -3.32 15.04
N PRO A 89 20.84 -3.32 15.92
CA PRO A 89 19.73 -4.26 15.80
C PRO A 89 19.12 -4.20 14.40
N SER A 90 18.55 -5.31 13.92
CA SER A 90 18.00 -5.41 12.56
C SER A 90 17.12 -4.22 12.16
N LYS A 91 16.20 -3.80 13.04
CA LYS A 91 15.32 -2.64 12.81
C LYS A 91 16.08 -1.32 12.63
N ARG A 92 17.14 -1.10 13.41
CA ARG A 92 17.97 0.11 13.30
C ARG A 92 18.76 0.09 12.00
N TRP A 93 19.27 -1.08 11.60
CA TRP A 93 19.95 -1.23 10.32
C TRP A 93 19.01 -0.99 9.14
N THR A 94 17.78 -1.52 9.18
CA THR A 94 16.74 -1.22 8.19
C THR A 94 16.50 0.29 8.08
N LYS A 95 16.44 1.01 9.20
CA LYS A 95 16.32 2.48 9.14
C LYS A 95 17.51 3.10 8.41
N THR A 96 18.75 2.78 8.80
CA THR A 96 19.96 3.32 8.15
C THR A 96 19.99 3.06 6.64
N LYS A 97 19.53 1.89 6.20
CA LYS A 97 19.43 1.59 4.76
C LYS A 97 18.40 2.47 4.05
N GLY A 98 17.26 2.74 4.69
CA GLY A 98 16.25 3.69 4.21
C GLY A 98 16.84 5.10 4.10
N ASP A 99 17.43 5.59 5.20
CA ASP A 99 18.04 6.93 5.27
C ASP A 99 19.09 7.14 4.15
N VAL A 100 19.92 6.12 3.89
CA VAL A 100 20.95 6.16 2.83
C VAL A 100 20.33 6.16 1.43
N PHE A 101 19.24 5.43 1.23
CA PHE A 101 18.51 5.45 -0.04
C PHE A 101 17.92 6.85 -0.30
N GLU A 102 17.31 7.46 0.71
CA GLU A 102 16.79 8.83 0.64
C GLU A 102 17.89 9.82 0.30
N ALA A 103 19.01 9.76 1.03
CA ALA A 103 20.16 10.61 0.77
C ALA A 103 20.72 10.44 -0.64
N TYR A 104 20.79 9.20 -1.14
CA TYR A 104 21.21 8.91 -2.51
C TYR A 104 20.29 9.58 -3.52
N ILE A 105 18.97 9.52 -3.33
CA ILE A 105 18.00 10.19 -4.19
C ILE A 105 18.26 11.70 -4.26
N ALA A 106 18.35 12.36 -3.10
CA ALA A 106 18.63 13.79 -3.06
C ALA A 106 19.91 14.14 -3.82
N ALA A 107 20.95 13.33 -3.63
CA ALA A 107 22.25 13.59 -4.19
C ALA A 107 22.34 13.33 -5.71
N VAL A 108 21.56 12.40 -6.25
CA VAL A 108 21.38 12.24 -7.71
C VAL A 108 20.70 13.48 -8.30
N ILE A 109 19.63 13.97 -7.66
CA ILE A 109 18.91 15.17 -8.13
C ILE A 109 19.82 16.41 -8.06
N LEU A 110 20.56 16.59 -6.98
CA LEU A 110 21.49 17.72 -6.83
C LEU A 110 22.68 17.65 -7.78
N SER A 111 23.09 16.45 -8.21
CA SER A 111 24.19 16.28 -9.16
C SER A 111 23.84 16.73 -10.57
N ASP A 112 22.55 16.72 -10.93
CA ASP A 112 22.05 17.22 -12.21
C ASP A 112 20.78 18.07 -11.98
N PRO A 113 20.94 19.39 -11.82
CA PRO A 113 19.81 20.28 -11.55
C PRO A 113 18.79 20.37 -12.71
N VAL A 114 19.14 19.90 -13.91
CA VAL A 114 18.28 20.00 -15.09
C VAL A 114 17.46 18.73 -15.26
N CYS A 115 18.11 17.58 -15.31
CA CYS A 115 17.47 16.29 -15.63
C CYS A 115 17.36 15.36 -14.42
N GLY A 116 17.99 15.68 -13.28
CA GLY A 116 18.10 14.79 -12.14
C GLY A 116 16.76 14.42 -11.52
N TYR A 117 15.85 15.39 -11.40
CA TYR A 117 14.49 15.11 -10.90
C TYR A 117 13.73 14.16 -11.82
N GLU A 118 13.70 14.42 -13.13
CA GLU A 118 12.95 13.59 -14.09
C GLU A 118 13.51 12.16 -14.16
N ALA A 119 14.84 12.02 -14.15
CA ALA A 119 15.51 10.72 -14.15
C ALA A 119 15.14 9.90 -12.90
N VAL A 120 15.16 10.53 -11.72
CA VAL A 120 14.77 9.88 -10.46
C VAL A 120 13.29 9.54 -10.45
N GLU A 121 12.41 10.46 -10.88
CA GLU A 121 10.97 10.23 -10.96
C GLU A 121 10.66 9.01 -11.83
N HIS A 122 11.25 8.93 -13.02
CA HIS A 122 11.08 7.79 -13.92
C HIS A 122 11.60 6.49 -13.31
N TRP A 123 12.77 6.53 -12.68
CA TRP A 123 13.38 5.35 -12.06
C TRP A 123 12.56 4.81 -10.88
N LEU A 124 12.20 5.68 -9.93
CA LEU A 124 11.38 5.32 -8.77
C LEU A 124 10.00 4.80 -9.19
N ALA A 125 9.37 5.42 -10.20
CA ALA A 125 8.12 4.89 -10.76
C ALA A 125 8.29 3.46 -11.28
N GLY A 126 9.39 3.16 -11.97
CA GLY A 126 9.72 1.80 -12.43
C GLY A 126 9.87 0.79 -11.27
N LEU A 127 10.43 1.20 -10.14
CA LEU A 127 10.58 0.35 -8.94
C LEU A 127 9.24 0.11 -8.23
N TRP A 128 8.37 1.11 -8.18
CA TRP A 128 7.09 1.02 -7.49
C TRP A 128 5.98 0.37 -8.32
N VAL A 129 6.04 0.40 -9.65
CA VAL A 129 5.01 -0.23 -10.51
C VAL A 129 4.76 -1.70 -10.17
N PRO A 130 5.78 -2.57 -9.99
CA PRO A 130 5.58 -3.95 -9.54
C PRO A 130 4.89 -4.05 -8.17
N ILE A 131 5.27 -3.21 -7.21
CA ILE A 131 4.66 -3.16 -5.87
C ILE A 131 3.18 -2.77 -5.99
N LEU A 132 2.87 -1.75 -6.80
CA LEU A 132 1.50 -1.30 -7.07
C LEU A 132 0.66 -2.37 -7.78
N LYS A 133 1.25 -3.17 -8.68
CA LYS A 133 0.56 -4.31 -9.32
C LYS A 133 0.21 -5.37 -8.27
N ASN A 134 1.17 -5.75 -7.43
CA ASN A 134 0.94 -6.72 -6.35
C ASN A 134 -0.10 -6.23 -5.34
N LEU A 135 -0.09 -4.93 -5.00
CA LEU A 135 -1.14 -4.31 -4.20
C LEU A 135 -2.50 -4.35 -4.90
N GLY A 136 -2.55 -4.13 -6.21
CA GLY A 136 -3.79 -4.28 -7.00
C GLY A 136 -4.35 -5.70 -6.95
N HIS A 137 -3.48 -6.71 -7.00
CA HIS A 137 -3.87 -8.12 -6.84
C HIS A 137 -4.31 -8.45 -5.42
N GLN A 138 -3.69 -7.88 -4.39
CA GLN A 138 -4.11 -8.04 -2.99
C GLN A 138 -5.35 -7.20 -2.60
N LYS A 139 -5.62 -6.06 -3.26
CA LYS A 139 -6.74 -5.15 -2.94
C LYS A 139 -7.94 -5.24 -3.89
N GLY A 140 -7.96 -6.21 -4.80
CA GLY A 140 -9.23 -6.76 -5.29
C GLY A 140 -10.11 -7.32 -4.17
N GLU A 141 -9.55 -7.47 -2.96
CA GLU A 141 -10.15 -8.03 -1.75
C GLU A 141 -10.70 -6.98 -0.75
N LEU A 142 -10.85 -5.69 -1.07
CA LEU A 142 -11.46 -4.71 -0.14
C LEU A 142 -12.37 -3.63 -0.77
N ARG A 143 -12.65 -3.70 -2.08
CA ARG A 143 -13.51 -2.71 -2.76
C ARG A 143 -14.96 -3.17 -2.89
N SER A 144 -15.16 -4.47 -2.87
CA SER A 144 -16.44 -5.08 -3.21
C SER A 144 -17.44 -4.90 -2.09
N LYS A 145 -17.01 -4.91 -0.81
CA LYS A 145 -17.89 -4.61 0.34
C LYS A 145 -18.43 -3.18 0.29
N GLU A 146 -17.57 -2.21 0.04
CA GLU A 146 -17.96 -0.79 -0.05
C GLU A 146 -18.85 -0.53 -1.27
N ALA A 147 -18.49 -1.08 -2.44
CA ALA A 147 -19.26 -0.95 -3.66
C ALA A 147 -20.65 -1.61 -3.54
N LEU A 148 -20.73 -2.78 -2.90
CA LEU A 148 -21.99 -3.45 -2.61
C LEU A 148 -22.82 -2.64 -1.63
N ALA A 149 -22.23 -2.20 -0.51
CA ALA A 149 -22.93 -1.38 0.48
C ALA A 149 -23.53 -0.11 -0.16
N LYS A 150 -22.77 0.57 -1.04
CA LYS A 150 -23.27 1.75 -1.76
C LYS A 150 -24.51 1.45 -2.62
N LYS A 151 -24.57 0.27 -3.25
CA LYS A 151 -25.72 -0.13 -4.08
C LYS A 151 -26.93 -0.54 -3.24
N ILE A 152 -26.72 -1.40 -2.24
CA ILE A 152 -27.79 -2.14 -1.57
C ILE A 152 -27.99 -1.84 -0.08
N MET A 153 -27.37 -0.79 0.47
CA MET A 153 -27.72 -0.30 1.81
C MET A 153 -28.87 0.70 1.73
N GLY A 154 -29.73 0.68 2.75
CA GLY A 154 -30.85 1.59 2.96
C GLY A 154 -31.29 1.61 4.43
N LYS A 155 -32.43 2.22 4.71
CA LYS A 155 -33.01 2.29 6.06
C LYS A 155 -33.38 0.88 6.55
N ASN A 156 -32.99 0.56 7.78
CA ASN A 156 -33.27 -0.74 8.42
C ASN A 156 -32.72 -1.96 7.67
N VAL A 157 -31.68 -1.78 6.85
CA VAL A 157 -30.99 -2.87 6.17
C VAL A 157 -29.69 -3.22 6.90
N LYS A 158 -29.44 -4.51 7.09
CA LYS A 158 -28.22 -5.05 7.68
C LYS A 158 -27.54 -6.02 6.73
N LEU A 159 -26.23 -5.84 6.55
CA LEU A 159 -25.36 -6.82 5.90
C LEU A 159 -24.56 -7.56 6.96
N GLU A 160 -24.63 -8.90 6.95
CA GLU A 160 -23.93 -9.76 7.90
C GLU A 160 -22.91 -10.64 7.17
N TYR A 161 -21.65 -10.57 7.61
CA TYR A 161 -20.56 -11.40 7.12
C TYR A 161 -20.30 -12.50 8.16
N ILE A 162 -20.61 -13.74 7.83
CA ILE A 162 -20.59 -14.89 8.74
C ILE A 162 -19.57 -15.91 8.25
N GLU A 163 -18.76 -16.47 9.15
CA GLU A 163 -17.88 -17.60 8.83
C GLU A 163 -18.70 -18.87 8.62
N GLU A 164 -18.70 -19.41 7.39
CA GLU A 164 -19.48 -20.62 7.07
C GLU A 164 -18.82 -21.90 7.59
N ARG A 165 -17.48 -21.89 7.71
CA ARG A 165 -16.71 -23.03 8.17
C ARG A 165 -15.39 -22.62 8.81
N PRO A 166 -14.80 -23.47 9.66
CA PRO A 166 -13.48 -23.23 10.23
C PRO A 166 -12.42 -23.01 9.16
N SER A 167 -11.45 -22.18 9.48
CA SER A 167 -10.30 -21.93 8.60
C SER A 167 -9.50 -23.21 8.37
N ILE A 168 -9.01 -23.40 7.14
CA ILE A 168 -8.17 -24.54 6.78
C ILE A 168 -6.72 -24.07 6.69
N GLN A 169 -5.82 -24.76 7.40
CA GLN A 169 -4.38 -24.52 7.33
C GLN A 169 -3.78 -25.37 6.21
N GLN A 170 -3.16 -24.72 5.22
CA GLN A 170 -2.52 -25.41 4.10
C GLN A 170 -1.09 -25.85 4.44
N LYS A 171 -0.59 -26.90 3.76
CA LYS A 171 0.82 -27.34 3.86
C LYS A 171 1.73 -26.19 3.40
N GLY A 172 2.35 -25.50 4.36
CA GLY A 172 3.09 -24.25 4.13
C GLY A 172 2.79 -23.15 5.15
N GLY A 173 1.84 -23.36 6.07
CA GLY A 173 1.54 -22.44 7.18
C GLY A 173 0.51 -21.36 6.85
N THR A 174 0.05 -21.28 5.60
CA THR A 174 -0.96 -20.32 5.15
C THR A 174 -2.37 -20.77 5.55
N GLN A 175 -3.14 -19.86 6.16
CA GLN A 175 -4.51 -20.10 6.62
C GLN A 175 -5.54 -19.55 5.62
N THR A 176 -6.55 -20.35 5.28
CA THR A 176 -7.66 -19.95 4.39
C THR A 176 -8.95 -19.82 5.19
N PHE A 177 -9.60 -18.66 5.10
CA PHE A 177 -10.87 -18.33 5.74
C PHE A 177 -12.02 -18.39 4.72
N PHE A 178 -13.24 -18.66 5.21
CA PHE A 178 -14.45 -18.80 4.39
C PHE A 178 -15.57 -17.98 5.01
N VAL A 179 -16.12 -17.03 4.25
CA VAL A 179 -17.12 -16.08 4.73
C VAL A 179 -18.29 -16.02 3.75
N ALA A 180 -19.52 -16.10 4.26
CA ALA A 180 -20.74 -15.78 3.53
C ALA A 180 -21.30 -14.42 3.91
N LEU A 181 -22.01 -13.82 2.95
CA LEU A 181 -22.69 -12.55 3.09
C LEU A 181 -24.20 -12.76 3.05
N TYR A 182 -24.89 -12.18 4.02
CA TYR A 182 -26.34 -12.20 4.15
C TYR A 182 -26.92 -10.78 4.24
N LEU A 183 -28.13 -10.62 3.72
CA LEU A 183 -28.92 -9.38 3.77
C LEU A 183 -30.18 -9.60 4.60
N THR A 184 -30.42 -8.69 5.55
CA THR A 184 -31.69 -8.59 6.27
C THR A 184 -32.26 -7.19 6.06
N GLY A 185 -33.51 -7.11 5.62
CA GLY A 185 -34.18 -5.87 5.23
C GLY A 185 -35.13 -6.06 4.04
N TRP A 186 -36.03 -5.09 3.80
CA TRP A 186 -36.98 -5.09 2.67
C TRP A 186 -37.79 -6.39 2.50
N GLY A 187 -38.20 -7.00 3.62
CA GLY A 187 -38.96 -8.26 3.63
C GLY A 187 -38.11 -9.53 3.63
N TRP A 188 -36.78 -9.40 3.59
CA TRP A 188 -35.86 -10.53 3.70
C TRP A 188 -35.27 -10.67 5.11
N ASP A 189 -35.21 -11.91 5.59
CA ASP A 189 -34.42 -12.30 6.75
C ASP A 189 -33.28 -13.23 6.30
N LYS A 190 -32.04 -12.80 6.54
CA LYS A 190 -30.80 -13.52 6.19
C LYS A 190 -30.81 -14.11 4.78
N ARG A 191 -31.15 -13.28 3.78
CA ARG A 191 -31.04 -13.65 2.37
C ARG A 191 -29.57 -13.79 1.98
N PHE A 192 -29.17 -14.97 1.55
CA PHE A 192 -27.81 -15.24 1.07
C PHE A 192 -27.49 -14.44 -0.19
N LEU A 193 -26.36 -13.71 -0.17
CA LEU A 193 -25.89 -12.91 -1.30
C LEU A 193 -24.69 -13.52 -2.02
N GLY A 194 -23.83 -14.26 -1.31
CA GLY A 194 -22.63 -14.85 -1.87
C GLY A 194 -21.66 -15.32 -0.79
N SER A 195 -20.68 -16.14 -1.19
CA SER A 195 -19.62 -16.64 -0.31
C SER A 195 -18.24 -16.49 -0.94
N GLY A 196 -17.24 -16.22 -0.11
CA GLY A 196 -15.88 -15.96 -0.52
C GLY A 196 -14.87 -16.65 0.38
N GLN A 197 -13.67 -16.83 -0.16
CA GLN A 197 -12.55 -17.41 0.56
C GLN A 197 -11.33 -16.50 0.40
N GLY A 198 -10.47 -16.45 1.41
CA GLY A 198 -9.30 -15.58 1.38
C GLY A 198 -8.31 -15.88 2.50
N LEU A 199 -7.15 -15.24 2.44
CA LEU A 199 -6.08 -15.40 3.43
C LEU A 199 -6.35 -14.71 4.77
N SER A 200 -7.43 -13.91 4.82
CA SER A 200 -7.97 -13.30 6.03
C SER A 200 -9.50 -13.28 5.97
N LYS A 201 -10.16 -13.09 7.12
CA LYS A 201 -11.63 -12.89 7.17
C LYS A 201 -12.08 -11.67 6.37
N ALA A 202 -11.26 -10.62 6.36
CA ALA A 202 -11.53 -9.41 5.58
C ALA A 202 -11.56 -9.71 4.08
N ALA A 203 -10.52 -10.41 3.59
CA ALA A 203 -10.38 -10.81 2.20
C ALA A 203 -11.48 -11.77 1.74
N ALA A 204 -11.76 -12.80 2.54
CA ALA A 204 -12.83 -13.76 2.27
C ALA A 204 -14.20 -13.06 2.15
N GLY A 205 -14.47 -12.09 3.03
CA GLY A 205 -15.72 -11.34 2.97
C GLY A 205 -15.82 -10.41 1.76
N ASP A 206 -14.73 -9.86 1.25
CA ASP A 206 -14.80 -9.01 0.06
C ASP A 206 -14.98 -9.83 -1.20
N GLU A 207 -14.36 -11.01 -1.30
CA GLU A 207 -14.64 -11.96 -2.37
C GLU A 207 -16.13 -12.39 -2.34
N ALA A 208 -16.73 -12.54 -1.15
CA ALA A 208 -18.17 -12.78 -1.02
C ALA A 208 -19.00 -11.61 -1.59
N ALA A 209 -18.65 -10.36 -1.24
CA ALA A 209 -19.31 -9.17 -1.77
C ALA A 209 -19.11 -9.00 -3.28
N LYS A 210 -17.95 -9.40 -3.81
CA LYS A 210 -17.64 -9.38 -5.24
C LYS A 210 -18.52 -10.36 -6.01
N LYS A 211 -18.65 -11.59 -5.52
CA LYS A 211 -19.55 -12.58 -6.14
C LYS A 211 -21.01 -12.12 -6.09
N ALA A 212 -21.43 -11.48 -5.00
CA ALA A 212 -22.75 -10.86 -4.92
C ALA A 212 -22.92 -9.78 -6.02
N LEU A 213 -21.95 -8.87 -6.18
CA LEU A 213 -21.97 -7.83 -7.21
C LEU A 213 -21.99 -8.37 -8.65
N LEU A 214 -21.33 -9.51 -8.90
CA LEU A 214 -21.32 -10.17 -10.22
C LEU A 214 -22.65 -10.86 -10.53
N ASN A 215 -23.43 -11.23 -9.50
CA ASN A 215 -24.77 -11.80 -9.66
C ASN A 215 -25.78 -10.71 -10.00
N THR A 216 -25.79 -10.30 -11.27
CA THR A 216 -26.61 -9.20 -11.77
C THR A 216 -28.12 -9.38 -11.49
N PRO A 217 -28.73 -10.57 -11.73
CA PRO A 217 -30.15 -10.78 -11.42
C PRO A 217 -30.48 -10.54 -9.93
N LEU A 218 -29.66 -11.06 -9.03
CA LEU A 218 -29.84 -10.91 -7.59
C LEU A 218 -29.73 -9.45 -7.15
N ILE A 219 -28.74 -8.72 -7.66
CA ILE A 219 -28.57 -7.30 -7.32
C ILE A 219 -29.73 -6.46 -7.84
N LEU A 220 -30.24 -6.74 -9.04
CA LEU A 220 -31.40 -6.02 -9.59
C LEU A 220 -32.67 -6.28 -8.76
N GLU A 221 -32.89 -7.51 -8.30
CA GLU A 221 -33.98 -7.86 -7.37
C GLU A 221 -33.89 -7.02 -6.09
N ILE A 222 -32.69 -6.92 -5.50
CA ILE A 222 -32.44 -6.16 -4.28
C ILE A 222 -32.64 -4.65 -4.48
N VAL A 223 -32.17 -4.11 -5.60
CA VAL A 223 -32.36 -2.69 -5.92
C VAL A 223 -33.84 -2.37 -6.16
N SER A 224 -34.57 -3.24 -6.84
CA SER A 224 -36.01 -3.06 -7.05
C SER A 224 -36.80 -3.14 -5.73
N ALA A 225 -36.42 -4.06 -4.83
CA ALA A 225 -36.97 -4.08 -3.48
C ALA A 225 -36.66 -2.78 -2.74
N LYS A 226 -35.40 -2.32 -2.76
CA LYS A 226 -35.02 -1.03 -2.18
C LYS A 226 -35.89 0.13 -2.68
N GLU A 227 -36.08 0.26 -3.99
CA GLU A 227 -36.91 1.32 -4.58
C GLU A 227 -38.38 1.23 -4.17
N SER A 228 -38.91 0.02 -3.97
CA SER A 228 -40.29 -0.21 -3.53
C SER A 228 -40.53 0.19 -2.08
N TRP A 229 -39.55 -0.08 -1.19
CA TRP A 229 -39.64 0.22 0.24
C TRP A 229 -39.14 1.63 0.60
N GLU A 230 -38.29 2.21 -0.25
CA GLU A 230 -37.73 3.56 -0.13
C GLU A 230 -37.89 4.31 -1.47
N PRO A 231 -39.13 4.66 -1.87
CA PRO A 231 -39.33 5.44 -3.09
C PRO A 231 -38.59 6.77 -2.97
N SER A 232 -37.75 7.06 -3.96
CA SER A 232 -37.00 8.32 -4.00
C SER A 232 -37.98 9.48 -4.01
N SER A 233 -37.91 10.35 -3.00
CA SER A 233 -38.69 11.59 -2.91
C SER A 233 -38.16 12.64 -3.88
#